data_AF-A0A7R9MRX7-F1
#
_entry.id   AF-A0A7R9MRX7-F1
#
_cell.length_a   1.000
_cell.length_b   1.000
_cell.length_c   1.000
_cell.angle_alpha   90.00
_cell.angle_beta   90.00
_cell.angle_gamma   90.00
#
_symmetry.space_group_name_H-M   'P 1'
#
loop_
_entity.id
_entity.type
_entity.pdbx_description
1 polymer ?
#
loop_
_entity_poly.entity_id
_entity_poly.type
_entity_poly.pdbx_seq_one_letter_code
_entity_poly.pdbx_strand_id
1 'polypeptide(L)'
;MALTQWAFSTDINDENEKRVVEETAKSNIFQKELWRNATQFDFKNFADYSVRRQFEKLSVLGIAALEESESKRFTNVSTEMEKNYGSATACVKGKCNLELEPDLTNIMAKSRDYEELKEAWINWRASAGKPVRELYKEYV
;
A
#
# COMPACT_ATOMS: atom_id res chain seq x y z
N MET A 1 14.34 -0.51 3.96
CA MET A 1 13.06 -0.59 3.20
C MET A 1 12.59 -2.02 2.93
N ALA A 2 13.19 -2.81 2.02
CA ALA A 2 12.60 -4.09 1.55
C ALA A 2 12.31 -5.12 2.67
N LEU A 3 13.27 -5.35 3.58
CA LEU A 3 13.07 -6.26 4.72
C LEU A 3 12.00 -5.76 5.70
N THR A 4 11.88 -4.45 5.87
CA THR A 4 10.88 -3.82 6.74
C THR A 4 9.48 -3.98 6.17
N GLN A 5 9.31 -3.75 4.87
CA GLN A 5 8.04 -3.98 4.18
C GLN A 5 7.65 -5.46 4.25
N TRP A 6 8.61 -6.36 4.01
CA TRP A 6 8.36 -7.80 4.12
C TRP A 6 7.87 -8.18 5.52
N ALA A 7 8.55 -7.70 6.57
CA ALA A 7 8.15 -7.97 7.96
C ALA A 7 6.71 -7.53 8.24
N PHE A 8 6.32 -6.32 7.80
CA PHE A 8 4.94 -5.85 7.94
C PHE A 8 3.94 -6.70 7.18
N SER A 9 4.19 -7.04 5.92
CA SER A 9 3.26 -7.85 5.12
C SER A 9 3.14 -9.30 5.61
N THR A 10 4.15 -9.84 6.31
CA THR A 10 4.10 -11.20 6.90
C THR A 10 3.66 -11.23 8.37
N ASP A 11 3.68 -10.09 9.04
CA ASP A 11 3.36 -9.94 10.47
C ASP A 11 2.81 -8.51 10.70
N ILE A 12 1.51 -8.36 10.46
CA ILE A 12 0.81 -7.08 10.54
C ILE A 12 0.59 -6.72 12.00
N ASN A 13 1.38 -5.77 12.51
CA ASN A 13 1.26 -5.21 13.85
C ASN A 13 1.75 -3.75 13.90
N ASP A 14 1.44 -3.05 14.99
CA ASP A 14 1.74 -1.62 15.16
C ASP A 14 3.25 -1.32 15.14
N GLU A 15 4.08 -2.26 15.60
CA GLU A 15 5.53 -2.10 15.61
C GLU A 15 6.10 -2.14 14.18
N ASN A 16 5.72 -3.15 13.40
CA ASN A 16 6.15 -3.28 12.01
C ASN A 16 5.60 -2.14 11.14
N GLU A 17 4.36 -1.71 11.40
CA GLU A 17 3.77 -0.53 10.76
C GLU A 17 4.62 0.73 10.99
N LYS A 18 4.95 1.02 12.26
CA LYS A 18 5.81 2.15 12.61
C LYS A 18 7.19 2.07 11.95
N ARG A 19 7.79 0.87 11.90
CA ARG A 19 9.07 0.64 11.23
C ARG A 19 9.00 0.94 9.73
N VAL A 20 7.91 0.57 9.04
CA VAL A 20 7.71 0.89 7.62
C VAL A 20 7.67 2.40 7.41
N VAL A 21 6.95 3.14 8.26
CA VAL A 21 6.84 4.60 8.19
C VAL A 21 8.21 5.26 8.35
N GLU A 22 8.98 4.85 9.36
CA GLU A 22 10.32 5.39 9.62
C GLU A 22 11.32 5.09 8.50
N GLU A 23 11.32 3.87 7.98
CA GLU A 23 12.21 3.44 6.90
C GLU A 23 11.86 4.09 5.56
N THR A 24 10.58 4.34 5.31
CA THR A 24 10.11 5.08 4.14
C THR A 24 10.57 6.52 4.18
N ALA A 25 10.49 7.18 5.35
CA ALA A 25 11.00 8.54 5.51
C ALA A 25 12.50 8.65 5.19
N LYS A 26 13.33 7.72 5.70
CA LYS A 26 14.77 7.68 5.37
C LYS A 26 15.02 7.48 3.88
N SER A 27 14.25 6.60 3.24
CA SER A 27 14.38 6.35 1.80
C SER A 27 13.96 7.56 0.97
N ASN A 28 12.93 8.29 1.38
CA ASN A 28 12.50 9.51 0.68
C ASN A 28 13.57 10.60 0.75
N ILE A 29 14.24 10.75 1.90
CA ILE A 29 15.37 11.68 2.05
C ILE A 29 16.49 11.31 1.07
N PHE A 30 16.89 10.03 1.05
CA PHE A 30 17.92 9.54 0.12
C PHE A 30 17.54 9.74 -1.35
N GLN A 31 16.28 9.48 -1.74
CA GLN A 31 15.79 9.73 -3.10
C GLN A 31 15.82 11.23 -3.46
N LYS A 32 15.45 12.11 -2.53
CA LYS A 32 15.57 13.58 -2.73
C LYS A 32 17.01 13.99 -3.00
N GLU A 33 17.98 13.45 -2.26
CA GLU A 33 19.40 13.73 -2.47
C GLU A 33 19.91 13.23 -3.82
N LEU A 34 19.57 11.99 -4.19
CA LEU A 34 19.92 11.43 -5.50
C LEU A 34 19.34 12.26 -6.65
N TRP A 35 18.08 12.67 -6.54
CA TRP A 35 17.43 13.52 -7.52
C TRP A 35 18.11 14.88 -7.64
N ARG A 36 18.43 15.53 -6.51
CA ARG A 36 19.15 16.82 -6.49
C ARG A 36 20.49 16.72 -7.22
N ASN A 37 21.20 15.62 -7.09
CA ASN A 37 22.48 15.41 -7.76
C ASN A 37 22.28 15.07 -9.25
N ALA A 38 21.36 14.17 -9.57
CA ALA A 38 21.13 13.73 -10.95
C ALA A 38 20.59 14.85 -11.85
N THR A 39 19.73 15.73 -11.31
CA THR A 39 19.09 16.81 -12.10
C THR A 39 19.97 18.03 -12.35
N GLN A 40 21.17 18.10 -11.76
CA GLN A 40 22.15 19.15 -12.06
C GLN A 40 22.80 18.98 -13.44
N PHE A 41 22.74 17.78 -14.00
CA PHE A 41 23.36 17.47 -15.29
C PHE A 41 22.38 17.67 -16.43
N ASP A 42 22.88 18.12 -17.58
CA ASP A 42 22.14 18.10 -18.85
C ASP A 42 22.13 16.68 -19.46
N PHE A 43 21.55 15.75 -18.71
CA PHE A 43 21.59 14.32 -19.03
C PHE A 43 20.83 13.97 -20.33
N LYS A 44 19.94 14.86 -20.80
CA LYS A 44 19.22 14.69 -22.07
C LYS A 44 20.18 14.64 -23.26
N ASN A 45 21.31 15.33 -23.15
CA ASN A 45 22.34 15.41 -24.19
C ASN A 45 23.47 14.37 -24.01
N PHE A 46 23.34 13.44 -23.07
CA PHE A 46 24.31 12.34 -22.94
C PHE A 46 24.27 11.44 -24.19
N ALA A 47 25.46 11.12 -24.71
CA ALA A 47 25.63 10.27 -25.87
C ALA A 47 25.29 8.81 -25.57
N ASP A 48 25.64 8.33 -24.37
CA ASP A 48 25.31 6.98 -23.93
C ASP A 48 23.83 6.89 -23.52
N TYR A 49 23.07 6.06 -24.26
CA TYR A 49 21.66 5.82 -24.01
C TYR A 49 21.37 5.20 -22.63
N SER A 50 22.21 4.25 -22.19
CA SER A 50 22.03 3.57 -20.89
C SER A 50 22.21 4.56 -19.75
N VAL A 51 23.21 5.43 -19.84
CA VAL A 51 23.45 6.48 -18.84
C VAL A 51 22.31 7.50 -18.85
N ARG A 52 21.90 7.99 -20.03
CA ARG A 52 20.75 8.90 -20.16
C ARG A 52 19.49 8.32 -19.52
N ARG A 53 19.16 7.06 -19.79
CA ARG A 53 18.00 6.35 -19.23
C ARG A 53 18.06 6.24 -17.70
N GLN A 54 19.23 6.00 -17.13
CA GLN A 54 19.39 5.96 -15.67
C GLN A 54 19.11 7.32 -15.04
N PHE A 55 19.64 8.40 -15.63
CA PHE A 55 19.37 9.77 -15.17
C PHE A 55 17.90 10.17 -15.33
N GLU A 56 17.26 9.79 -16.44
CA GLU A 56 15.82 9.96 -16.61
C GLU A 56 15.03 9.32 -15.46
N LYS A 57 15.39 8.10 -15.04
CA LYS A 57 14.74 7.44 -13.90
C LYS A 57 15.03 8.12 -12.56
N LEU A 58 16.28 8.53 -12.32
CA LEU A 58 16.67 9.25 -11.10
C LEU A 58 16.05 10.65 -11.01
N SER A 59 15.65 11.23 -12.15
CA SER A 59 14.98 12.54 -12.21
C SER A 59 13.50 12.53 -11.79
N VAL A 60 12.93 11.35 -11.51
CA VAL A 60 11.54 11.18 -11.06
C VAL A 60 11.51 10.88 -9.56
N LEU A 61 10.99 11.80 -8.76
CA LEU A 61 10.95 11.69 -7.29
C LEU A 61 9.82 10.80 -6.74
N GLY A 62 8.71 10.66 -7.46
CA GLY A 62 7.52 9.98 -6.93
C GLY A 62 7.03 10.63 -5.63
N ILE A 63 6.71 9.81 -4.61
CA ILE A 63 6.23 10.25 -3.29
C ILE A 63 7.26 11.13 -2.57
N ALA A 64 8.55 10.92 -2.83
CA ALA A 64 9.61 11.75 -2.28
C ALA A 64 9.60 13.19 -2.84
N ALA A 65 8.68 13.58 -3.74
CA ALA A 65 8.48 14.97 -4.10
C ALA A 65 7.72 15.77 -3.03
N LEU A 66 6.90 15.10 -2.22
CA LEU A 66 6.06 15.72 -1.19
C LEU A 66 6.90 16.29 -0.03
N GLU A 67 6.29 17.19 0.75
CA GLU A 67 6.87 17.61 2.03
C GLU A 67 6.92 16.44 3.02
N GLU A 68 7.80 16.52 4.02
CA GLU A 68 8.03 15.40 4.94
C GLU A 68 6.73 14.96 5.65
N SER A 69 5.96 15.92 6.15
CA SER A 69 4.67 15.66 6.82
C SER A 69 3.66 14.98 5.90
N GLU A 70 3.56 15.42 4.64
CA GLU A 70 2.65 14.87 3.64
C GLU A 70 3.08 13.46 3.21
N SER A 71 4.38 13.25 2.96
CA SER A 71 4.91 11.92 2.59
C SER A 71 4.72 10.90 3.72
N LYS A 72 4.86 11.34 4.97
CA LYS A 72 4.58 10.52 6.16
C LYS A 72 3.10 10.21 6.28
N ARG A 73 2.23 11.20 6.06
CA ARG A 73 0.77 11.00 6.09
C ARG A 73 0.33 10.04 4.99
N PHE A 74 0.84 10.20 3.77
CA PHE A 74 0.60 9.28 2.65
C PHE A 74 1.00 7.84 3.00
N THR A 75 2.17 7.66 3.62
CA THR A 75 2.66 6.35 4.05
C THR A 75 1.72 5.73 5.10
N ASN A 76 1.34 6.50 6.13
CA ASN A 76 0.39 6.04 7.15
C ASN A 76 -0.97 5.66 6.56
N VAL A 77 -1.55 6.52 5.71
CA VAL A 77 -2.84 6.24 5.05
C VAL A 77 -2.75 4.94 4.24
N SER A 78 -1.62 4.72 3.54
CA SER A 78 -1.40 3.50 2.78
C SER A 78 -1.31 2.25 3.67
N THR A 79 -0.56 2.31 4.78
CA THR A 79 -0.41 1.17 5.71
C THR A 79 -1.70 0.89 6.48
N GLU A 80 -2.46 1.92 6.86
CA GLU A 80 -3.77 1.79 7.50
C GLU A 80 -4.76 1.07 6.57
N MET A 81 -4.77 1.40 5.28
CA MET A 81 -5.59 0.71 4.28
C MET A 81 -5.15 -0.76 4.07
N GLU A 82 -3.84 -1.03 3.98
CA GLU A 82 -3.28 -2.38 3.85
C GLU A 82 -3.65 -3.25 5.06
N LYS A 83 -3.47 -2.72 6.27
CA LYS A 83 -3.82 -3.37 7.54
C LYS A 83 -5.31 -3.70 7.61
N ASN A 84 -6.19 -2.73 7.30
CA ASN A 84 -7.62 -2.96 7.32
C ASN A 84 -8.02 -4.07 6.33
N TYR A 85 -7.48 -4.07 5.11
CA TYR A 85 -7.77 -5.13 4.14
C TYR A 85 -7.24 -6.50 4.58
N GLY A 86 -6.01 -6.54 5.13
CA GLY A 86 -5.35 -7.77 5.56
C GLY A 86 -5.93 -8.41 6.83
N SER A 87 -6.59 -7.63 7.70
CA SER A 87 -7.16 -8.14 8.95
C SER A 87 -8.70 -8.14 8.99
N ALA A 88 -9.37 -7.67 7.94
CA ALA A 88 -10.83 -7.66 7.91
C ALA A 88 -11.39 -9.08 7.90
N THR A 89 -12.49 -9.27 8.62
CA THR A 89 -13.25 -10.51 8.62
C THR A 89 -14.74 -10.22 8.43
N ALA A 90 -15.50 -11.23 8.03
CA ALA A 90 -16.94 -11.13 7.86
C ALA A 90 -17.70 -12.28 8.55
N CYS A 91 -19.01 -12.10 8.69
CA CYS A 91 -19.93 -13.17 9.09
C CYS A 91 -20.82 -13.57 7.91
N VAL A 92 -21.09 -14.87 7.75
CA VAL A 92 -21.98 -15.43 6.74
C VAL A 92 -22.74 -16.60 7.36
N LYS A 93 -24.07 -16.63 7.23
CA LYS A 93 -24.95 -17.68 7.79
C LYS A 93 -24.69 -17.99 9.27
N GLY A 94 -24.40 -16.96 10.06
CA GLY A 94 -24.11 -17.10 11.50
C GLY A 94 -22.70 -17.61 11.83
N LYS A 95 -21.85 -17.94 10.85
CA LYS A 95 -20.42 -18.19 11.06
C LYS A 95 -19.65 -16.88 10.90
N CYS A 96 -18.92 -16.47 11.92
CA CYS A 96 -18.13 -15.23 11.96
C CYS A 96 -16.63 -15.50 11.87
N ASN A 97 -15.85 -14.40 11.83
CA ASN A 97 -14.39 -14.41 11.69
C ASN A 97 -13.92 -15.12 10.41
N LEU A 98 -14.71 -15.00 9.33
CA LEU A 98 -14.31 -15.50 8.02
C LEU A 98 -13.37 -14.51 7.37
N GLU A 99 -12.17 -14.99 7.03
CA GLU A 99 -11.16 -14.21 6.33
C GLU A 99 -11.46 -14.18 4.82
N LEU A 100 -10.87 -13.23 4.10
CA LEU A 100 -11.01 -13.20 2.63
C LEU A 100 -10.50 -14.51 2.01
N GLU A 101 -9.26 -14.85 2.35
CA GLU A 101 -8.59 -16.06 1.93
C GLU A 101 -8.37 -16.97 3.15
N PRO A 102 -8.74 -18.27 3.10
CA PRO A 102 -9.40 -18.95 2.00
C PRO A 102 -10.94 -18.91 2.09
N ASP A 103 -11.53 -18.43 3.19
CA ASP A 103 -12.94 -18.67 3.54
C ASP A 103 -13.92 -18.03 2.56
N LEU A 104 -13.95 -16.70 2.48
CA LEU A 104 -14.90 -15.97 1.64
C LEU A 104 -14.66 -16.27 0.15
N THR A 105 -13.39 -16.39 -0.26
CA THR A 105 -13.03 -16.82 -1.62
C THR A 105 -13.63 -18.21 -1.95
N ASN A 106 -13.55 -19.17 -1.03
CA ASN A 106 -14.16 -20.49 -1.23
C ASN A 106 -15.69 -20.42 -1.31
N ILE A 107 -16.35 -19.63 -0.45
CA ILE A 107 -17.81 -19.44 -0.47
C ILE A 107 -18.23 -18.86 -1.83
N MET A 108 -17.58 -17.78 -2.27
CA MET A 108 -17.89 -17.11 -3.52
C MET A 108 -17.63 -17.97 -4.76
N ALA A 109 -16.66 -18.89 -4.71
CA ALA A 109 -16.36 -19.80 -5.81
C ALA A 109 -17.32 -21.01 -5.88
N LYS A 110 -17.63 -21.61 -4.72
CA LYS A 110 -18.27 -22.93 -4.64
C LYS A 110 -19.75 -22.90 -4.30
N SER A 111 -20.22 -21.93 -3.53
CA SER A 111 -21.63 -21.87 -3.14
C SER A 111 -22.53 -21.62 -4.35
N ARG A 112 -23.74 -22.16 -4.29
CA ARG A 112 -24.83 -21.93 -5.24
C ARG A 112 -26.07 -21.38 -4.55
N ASP A 113 -25.97 -21.09 -3.25
CA ASP A 113 -27.02 -20.44 -2.49
C ASP A 113 -26.91 -18.92 -2.67
N TYR A 114 -27.95 -18.33 -3.24
CA TYR A 114 -27.99 -16.90 -3.52
C TYR A 114 -27.85 -16.04 -2.25
N GLU A 115 -28.54 -16.39 -1.16
CA GLU A 115 -28.50 -15.57 0.05
C GLU A 115 -27.14 -15.67 0.74
N GLU A 116 -26.47 -16.83 0.67
CA GLU A 116 -25.09 -16.98 1.17
C GLU A 116 -24.10 -16.09 0.42
N LEU A 117 -24.17 -16.13 -0.92
CA LEU A 117 -23.29 -15.34 -1.79
C LEU A 117 -23.52 -13.84 -1.59
N LYS A 118 -24.78 -13.43 -1.49
CA LYS A 118 -25.16 -12.04 -1.23
C LYS A 118 -24.66 -11.56 0.13
N GLU A 119 -24.87 -12.36 1.19
CA GLU A 119 -24.41 -12.03 2.53
C GLU A 119 -22.88 -11.90 2.58
N ALA A 120 -22.15 -12.88 2.02
CA ALA A 120 -20.70 -12.83 1.90
C ALA A 120 -20.22 -11.56 1.18
N TRP A 121 -20.83 -11.24 0.04
CA TRP A 121 -20.46 -10.08 -0.78
C TRP A 121 -20.69 -8.74 -0.07
N ILE A 122 -21.84 -8.59 0.60
CA ILE A 122 -22.23 -7.36 1.30
C ILE A 122 -21.38 -7.19 2.56
N ASN A 123 -21.27 -8.23 3.37
CA ASN A 123 -20.60 -8.15 4.66
C ASN A 123 -19.09 -7.93 4.49
N TRP A 124 -18.47 -8.53 3.47
CA TRP A 124 -17.08 -8.21 3.12
C TRP A 124 -16.89 -6.74 2.78
N ARG A 125 -17.76 -6.16 1.93
CA ARG A 125 -17.68 -4.73 1.58
C ARG A 125 -17.94 -3.81 2.76
N ALA A 126 -18.83 -4.20 3.66
CA ALA A 126 -19.10 -3.46 4.87
C ALA A 126 -17.89 -3.46 5.83
N SER A 127 -17.18 -4.58 5.94
CA SER A 127 -16.03 -4.75 6.84
C SER A 127 -14.74 -4.19 6.24
N ALA A 128 -14.34 -4.63 5.05
CA ALA A 128 -13.09 -4.22 4.42
C ALA A 128 -13.20 -2.88 3.66
N GLY A 129 -14.35 -2.59 3.05
CA GLY A 129 -14.50 -1.43 2.15
C GLY A 129 -14.91 -0.14 2.86
N LYS A 130 -15.96 -0.20 3.71
CA LYS A 130 -16.53 1.00 4.34
C LYS A 130 -15.52 1.78 5.21
N PRO A 131 -14.68 1.15 6.05
CA PRO A 131 -13.70 1.89 6.87
C PRO A 131 -12.65 2.64 6.05
N VAL A 132 -12.31 2.12 4.86
CA VAL A 132 -11.28 2.69 3.98
C VAL A 132 -11.78 3.92 3.21
N ARG A 133 -13.09 4.21 3.22
CA ARG A 133 -13.66 5.27 2.37
C ARG A 133 -13.03 6.65 2.59
N GLU A 134 -12.83 7.07 3.84
CA GLU A 134 -12.25 8.39 4.12
C GLU A 134 -10.74 8.40 3.87
N LEU A 135 -10.04 7.31 4.21
CA LEU A 135 -8.61 7.12 3.90
C LEU A 135 -8.35 7.22 2.39
N TYR A 136 -9.22 6.62 1.58
CA TYR A 136 -9.07 6.64 0.12
C TYR A 136 -9.27 8.04 -0.48
N LYS A 137 -10.10 8.89 0.13
CA LYS A 137 -10.23 10.30 -0.30
C LYS A 137 -8.98 11.11 -0.03
N GLU A 138 -8.26 10.80 1.05
CA GLU A 138 -7.00 11.46 1.37
C GLU A 138 -5.83 10.94 0.54
N TYR A 139 -5.90 9.68 0.12
CA TYR A 139 -4.89 9.04 -0.71
C TYR A 139 -4.83 9.60 -2.16
N VAL A 140 -5.98 9.99 -2.74
CA VAL A 140 -6.12 10.45 -4.14
C VAL A 140 -6.00 11.97 -4.26
#